data_AF-A0A2D9T1T2-F1
#
_entry.id   AF-A0A2D9T1T2-F1
#
_cell.length_a   1.000
_cell.length_b   1.000
_cell.length_c   1.000
_cell.angle_alpha   90.00
_cell.angle_beta   90.00
_cell.angle_gamma   90.00
#
_symmetry.space_group_name_H-M   'P 1'
#
loop_
_entity.id
_entity.type
_entity.pdbx_description
1 polymer ?
#
loop_
_entity_poly.entity_id
_entity_poly.type
_entity_poly.pdbx_seq_one_letter_code
_entity_poly.pdbx_strand_id
1 'polypeptide(L)'
;MAESLTKTLTTEGDIEIESEEEVRMDFEAVFKEYVRRDRQVLDEAKARMEREGLSYGLLGKIKSQVARDLGFPARDEALPYLVEQVMTMLFHSNNVVEVYGEDHVLRKKITNVIKRNTNLEDDLDKEVRSKIKNLSEGTASFEIEYAKVMDQLKRRKGLG
;
A
#
# COMPACT_ATOMS: atom_id res chain seq x y z
N MET A 1 5.80 6.23 -1.52
CA MET A 1 5.53 5.24 -2.58
C MET A 1 5.18 5.87 -3.92
N ALA A 2 4.06 6.58 -4.07
CA ALA A 2 3.63 7.17 -5.35
C ALA A 2 4.70 8.09 -5.98
N GLU A 3 5.24 9.03 -5.21
CA GLU A 3 6.33 9.92 -5.67
C GLU A 3 7.56 9.13 -6.17
N SER A 4 8.00 8.11 -5.42
CA SER A 4 9.13 7.28 -5.82
C SER A 4 8.85 6.54 -7.13
N LEU A 5 7.60 6.13 -7.35
CA LEU A 5 7.19 5.44 -8.56
C LEU A 5 7.19 6.39 -9.76
N THR A 6 6.54 7.56 -9.63
CA THR A 6 6.54 8.60 -10.66
C THR A 6 7.96 8.95 -11.07
N LYS A 7 8.83 9.28 -10.10
CA LYS A 7 10.23 9.63 -10.36
C LYS A 7 11.01 8.52 -11.05
N THR A 8 10.82 7.26 -10.64
CA THR A 8 11.55 6.12 -11.23
C THR A 8 11.20 5.97 -12.70
N LEU A 9 9.90 5.99 -13.03
CA LEU A 9 9.44 5.73 -14.39
C LEU A 9 9.70 6.91 -15.34
N THR A 10 9.64 8.16 -14.86
CA THR A 10 9.92 9.34 -15.69
C THR A 10 11.41 9.57 -15.90
N THR A 11 12.23 9.46 -14.85
CA THR A 11 13.68 9.72 -14.95
C THR A 11 14.39 8.70 -15.84
N GLU A 12 13.90 7.46 -15.85
CA GLU A 12 14.44 6.39 -16.71
C GLU A 12 13.82 6.37 -18.11
N GLY A 13 12.89 7.31 -18.40
CA GLY A 13 12.26 7.45 -19.72
C GLY A 13 11.29 6.33 -20.08
N ASP A 14 10.76 5.60 -19.09
CA ASP A 14 9.80 4.52 -19.35
C ASP A 14 8.42 5.05 -19.73
N ILE A 15 8.07 6.25 -19.27
CA ILE A 15 6.80 6.93 -19.54
C ILE A 15 7.03 8.40 -19.82
N GLU A 16 6.18 8.95 -20.68
CA GLU A 16 6.02 10.40 -20.89
C GLU A 16 4.70 10.84 -20.29
N ILE A 17 4.72 11.99 -19.60
CA ILE A 17 3.60 12.46 -18.79
C ILE A 17 3.36 13.95 -19.04
N GLU A 18 2.11 14.40 -18.92
CA GLU A 18 1.76 15.82 -19.04
C GLU A 18 1.94 16.57 -17.72
N SER A 19 1.66 15.89 -16.60
CA SER A 19 1.72 16.46 -15.26
C SER A 19 2.20 15.45 -14.23
N GLU A 20 3.34 15.73 -13.59
CA GLU A 20 3.88 14.90 -12.51
C GLU A 20 2.91 14.82 -11.32
N GLU A 21 2.21 15.91 -11.03
CA GLU A 21 1.28 15.98 -9.91
C GLU A 21 0.05 15.09 -10.14
N GLU A 22 -0.56 15.16 -11.33
CA GLU A 22 -1.73 14.34 -11.67
C GLU A 22 -1.39 12.85 -11.71
N VAL A 23 -0.28 12.48 -12.36
CA VAL A 23 0.17 11.08 -12.38
C VAL A 23 0.49 10.56 -10.98
N ARG A 24 1.08 11.39 -10.12
CA ARG A 24 1.27 11.03 -8.70
C ARG A 24 -0.06 10.81 -8.00
N MET A 25 -1.06 11.67 -8.22
CA MET A 25 -2.40 11.50 -7.64
C MET A 25 -3.09 10.23 -8.14
N ASP A 26 -2.93 9.87 -9.42
CA ASP A 26 -3.45 8.62 -9.98
C ASP A 26 -2.82 7.40 -9.31
N PHE A 27 -1.48 7.38 -9.13
CA PHE A 27 -0.83 6.32 -8.37
C PHE A 27 -1.32 6.27 -6.92
N GLU A 28 -1.47 7.42 -6.26
CA GLU A 28 -2.02 7.47 -4.91
C GLU A 28 -3.45 6.91 -4.83
N ALA A 29 -4.28 7.19 -5.83
CA ALA A 29 -5.64 6.67 -5.91
C ALA A 29 -5.64 5.14 -5.98
N VAL A 30 -4.76 4.53 -6.80
CA VAL A 30 -4.59 3.07 -6.88
C VAL A 30 -4.26 2.47 -5.51
N PHE A 31 -3.28 3.04 -4.79
CA PHE A 31 -2.88 2.51 -3.48
C PHE A 31 -3.96 2.74 -2.39
N LYS A 32 -4.60 3.90 -2.38
CA LYS A 32 -5.70 4.21 -1.45
C LYS A 32 -6.88 3.26 -1.68
N GLU A 33 -7.21 2.98 -2.94
CA GLU A 33 -8.28 2.06 -3.30
C GLU A 33 -8.00 0.62 -2.84
N TYR A 34 -6.75 0.15 -2.97
CA TYR A 34 -6.35 -1.15 -2.42
C TYR A 34 -6.59 -1.23 -0.90
N VAL A 35 -6.14 -0.21 -0.14
CA VAL A 35 -6.35 -0.16 1.32
C VAL A 35 -7.84 -0.08 1.66
N ARG A 36 -8.62 0.70 0.92
CA ARG A 36 -10.07 0.81 1.10
C ARG A 36 -10.76 -0.55 0.90
N ARG A 37 -10.38 -1.28 -0.15
CA ARG A 37 -10.94 -2.61 -0.44
C ARG A 37 -10.53 -3.67 0.59
N ASP A 38 -9.30 -3.65 1.10
CA ASP A 38 -8.91 -4.57 2.18
C ASP A 38 -9.73 -4.34 3.47
N ARG A 39 -10.00 -3.07 3.80
CA ARG A 39 -10.90 -2.73 4.92
C ARG A 39 -12.31 -3.21 4.67
N GLN A 40 -12.84 -2.99 3.46
CA GLN A 40 -14.17 -3.48 3.07
C GLN A 40 -14.28 -5.01 3.21
N VAL A 41 -13.24 -5.75 2.82
CA VAL A 41 -13.18 -7.21 3.01
C VAL A 41 -13.22 -7.60 4.49
N LEU A 42 -12.49 -6.88 5.34
CA LEU A 42 -12.48 -7.13 6.79
C LEU A 42 -13.85 -6.83 7.43
N ASP A 43 -14.45 -5.70 7.06
CA ASP A 43 -15.73 -5.26 7.64
C ASP A 43 -16.88 -6.19 7.23
N GLU A 44 -16.93 -6.59 5.95
CA GLU A 44 -17.89 -7.61 5.47
C GLU A 44 -17.66 -8.96 6.15
N ALA A 45 -16.41 -9.36 6.40
CA ALA A 45 -16.12 -10.59 7.13
C ALA A 45 -16.66 -10.55 8.56
N LYS A 46 -16.46 -9.45 9.28
CA LYS A 46 -17.03 -9.25 10.63
C LYS A 46 -18.56 -9.28 10.60
N ALA A 47 -19.18 -8.60 9.63
CA ALA A 47 -20.63 -8.57 9.47
C ALA A 47 -21.23 -9.95 9.17
N ARG A 48 -20.54 -10.81 8.39
CA ARG A 48 -20.94 -12.21 8.18
C ARG A 48 -20.84 -13.02 9.46
N MET A 49 -19.74 -12.88 10.19
CA MET A 49 -19.56 -13.59 11.46
C MET A 49 -20.61 -13.24 12.50
N GLU A 50 -20.97 -11.95 12.61
CA GLU A 50 -22.01 -11.49 13.52
C GLU A 50 -23.38 -12.07 13.14
N ARG A 51 -23.74 -12.01 11.85
CA ARG A 51 -25.01 -12.57 11.34
C ARG A 51 -25.15 -14.08 11.58
N GLU A 52 -24.04 -14.81 11.48
CA GLU A 52 -24.01 -16.28 11.61
C GLU A 52 -23.66 -16.75 13.03
N GLY A 53 -23.40 -15.83 13.98
CA GLY A 53 -23.01 -16.18 15.36
C GLY A 53 -21.67 -16.91 15.46
N LEU A 54 -20.74 -16.65 14.53
CA LEU A 54 -19.46 -17.34 14.45
C LEU A 54 -18.43 -16.80 15.46
N SER A 55 -17.64 -17.71 16.03
CA SER A 55 -16.52 -17.35 16.92
C SER A 55 -15.43 -16.57 16.18
N TYR A 56 -14.80 -15.62 16.89
CA TYR A 56 -13.70 -14.79 16.39
C TYR A 56 -12.52 -15.61 15.81
N GLY A 57 -12.30 -16.83 16.30
CA GLY A 57 -11.27 -17.73 15.77
C GLY A 57 -11.43 -18.09 14.29
N LEU A 58 -12.61 -17.88 13.71
CA LEU A 58 -12.91 -18.13 12.29
C LEU A 58 -12.65 -16.92 11.38
N LEU A 59 -12.25 -15.75 11.93
CA LEU A 59 -12.11 -14.51 11.15
C LEU A 59 -11.21 -14.65 9.94
N GLY A 60 -10.06 -15.31 10.07
CA GLY A 60 -9.13 -15.50 8.93
C GLY A 60 -9.76 -16.30 7.78
N LYS A 61 -10.54 -17.34 8.10
CA LYS A 61 -11.24 -18.16 7.12
C LYS A 61 -12.35 -17.36 6.43
N ILE A 62 -13.17 -16.65 7.19
CA ILE A 62 -14.26 -15.82 6.65
C ILE A 62 -13.70 -14.66 5.82
N LYS A 63 -12.65 -13.97 6.29
CA LYS A 63 -11.97 -12.92 5.52
C LYS A 63 -11.48 -13.43 4.16
N SER A 64 -10.88 -14.62 4.14
CA SER A 64 -10.41 -15.24 2.89
C SER A 64 -11.56 -15.60 1.94
N GLN A 65 -12.71 -15.99 2.47
CA GLN A 65 -13.90 -16.26 1.66
C GLN A 65 -14.48 -14.96 1.08
N VAL A 66 -14.63 -13.92 1.91
CA VAL A 66 -15.08 -12.61 1.47
C VAL A 66 -14.15 -12.01 0.41
N ALA A 67 -12.83 -12.14 0.58
CA ALA A 67 -11.85 -11.67 -0.39
C ALA A 67 -12.10 -12.31 -1.77
N ARG A 68 -12.30 -13.64 -1.82
CA ARG A 68 -12.64 -14.34 -3.06
C ARG A 68 -13.96 -13.86 -3.66
N ASP A 69 -15.00 -13.72 -2.85
CA ASP A 69 -16.32 -13.26 -3.31
C ASP A 69 -16.27 -11.84 -3.89
N LEU A 70 -15.43 -10.97 -3.32
CA LEU A 70 -15.24 -9.58 -3.74
C LEU A 70 -14.14 -9.41 -4.80
N GLY A 71 -13.54 -10.50 -5.29
CA GLY A 71 -12.42 -10.44 -6.24
C GLY A 71 -11.24 -9.60 -5.72
N PHE A 72 -10.94 -9.70 -4.43
CA PHE A 72 -9.80 -9.04 -3.78
C PHE A 72 -8.67 -10.07 -3.60
N PRO A 73 -7.41 -9.71 -3.86
CA PRO A 73 -6.30 -10.66 -3.85
C PRO A 73 -6.09 -11.29 -2.47
N ALA A 74 -5.61 -12.54 -2.47
CA ALA A 74 -5.04 -13.14 -1.28
C ALA A 74 -3.76 -12.40 -0.85
N ARG A 75 -3.31 -12.64 0.39
CA ARG A 75 -2.14 -11.92 0.95
C ARG A 75 -0.87 -12.12 0.12
N ASP A 76 -0.66 -13.31 -0.40
CA ASP A 76 0.45 -13.70 -1.27
C ASP A 76 0.29 -13.20 -2.72
N GLU A 77 -0.93 -12.84 -3.13
CA GLU A 77 -1.25 -12.26 -4.45
C GLU A 77 -1.33 -10.74 -4.45
N ALA A 78 -1.26 -10.10 -3.27
CA ALA A 78 -1.39 -8.65 -3.11
C ALA A 78 -0.40 -7.85 -3.97
N LEU A 79 0.86 -8.28 -4.03
CA LEU A 79 1.89 -7.60 -4.80
C LEU A 79 1.66 -7.72 -6.31
N PRO A 80 1.48 -8.94 -6.90
CA PRO A 80 1.09 -9.08 -8.30
C PRO A 80 -0.16 -8.27 -8.66
N TYR A 81 -1.17 -8.26 -7.80
CA TYR A 81 -2.39 -7.48 -8.00
C TYR A 81 -2.08 -5.97 -8.08
N LEU A 82 -1.32 -5.43 -7.12
CA LEU A 82 -0.95 -4.01 -7.11
C LEU A 82 -0.13 -3.62 -8.34
N VAL A 83 0.81 -4.47 -8.76
CA VAL A 83 1.57 -4.26 -10.00
C VAL A 83 0.61 -4.18 -11.19
N GLU A 84 -0.37 -5.07 -11.28
CA GLU A 84 -1.37 -5.05 -12.35
C GLU A 84 -2.24 -3.79 -12.32
N GLN A 85 -2.67 -3.33 -11.14
CA GLN A 85 -3.44 -2.09 -11.03
C GLN A 85 -2.64 -0.85 -11.45
N VAL A 86 -1.36 -0.81 -11.09
CA VAL A 86 -0.45 0.26 -11.51
C VAL A 86 -0.24 0.22 -13.03
N MET A 87 0.00 -0.96 -13.61
CA MET A 87 0.10 -1.14 -15.06
C MET A 87 -1.18 -0.70 -15.77
N THR A 88 -2.34 -1.12 -15.26
CA THR A 88 -3.65 -0.73 -15.80
C THR A 88 -3.80 0.79 -15.78
N MET A 89 -3.46 1.43 -14.67
CA MET A 89 -3.51 2.90 -14.57
C MET A 89 -2.62 3.56 -15.63
N LEU A 90 -1.37 3.11 -15.78
CA LEU A 90 -0.44 3.69 -16.76
C LEU A 90 -1.00 3.67 -18.19
N PHE A 91 -1.66 2.58 -18.60
CA PHE A 91 -2.21 2.45 -19.96
C PHE A 91 -3.56 3.12 -20.17
N HIS A 92 -4.25 3.57 -19.11
CA HIS A 92 -5.59 4.13 -19.20
C HIS A 92 -5.69 5.57 -18.63
N SER A 93 -4.64 6.08 -17.98
CA SER A 93 -4.61 7.45 -17.48
C SER A 93 -4.42 8.41 -18.65
N ASN A 94 -5.23 9.46 -18.68
CA ASN A 94 -5.07 10.56 -19.63
C ASN A 94 -3.85 11.44 -19.32
N ASN A 95 -3.25 11.27 -18.14
CA ASN A 95 -2.08 12.04 -17.71
C ASN A 95 -0.75 11.40 -18.15
N VAL A 96 -0.81 10.17 -18.68
CA VAL A 96 0.31 9.45 -19.30
C VAL A 96 0.14 9.58 -20.81
N VAL A 97 1.08 10.27 -21.46
CA VAL A 97 1.07 10.52 -22.90
C VAL A 97 1.45 9.26 -23.66
N GLU A 98 2.52 8.60 -23.24
CA GLU A 98 3.08 7.44 -23.93
C GLU A 98 3.82 6.54 -22.95
N VAL A 99 3.76 5.23 -23.20
CA VAL A 99 4.46 4.20 -22.41
C VAL A 99 5.52 3.55 -23.29
N TYR A 100 6.78 3.91 -23.08
CA TYR A 100 7.93 3.40 -23.84
C TYR A 100 8.53 2.13 -23.24
N GLY A 101 8.40 1.95 -21.93
CA GLY A 101 8.96 0.81 -21.21
C GLY A 101 8.32 -0.52 -21.62
N GLU A 102 9.13 -1.55 -21.82
CA GLU A 102 8.62 -2.90 -22.04
C GLU A 102 7.86 -3.43 -20.80
N ASP A 103 6.77 -4.17 -21.01
CA ASP A 103 5.90 -4.69 -19.93
C ASP A 103 6.70 -5.36 -18.80
N HIS A 104 7.61 -6.27 -19.15
CA HIS A 104 8.39 -7.01 -18.16
C HIS A 104 9.37 -6.11 -17.37
N VAL A 105 9.85 -5.02 -18.00
CA VAL A 105 10.73 -4.02 -17.36
C VAL A 105 9.92 -3.17 -16.40
N LEU A 106 8.79 -2.63 -16.84
CA LEU A 106 7.86 -1.84 -16.02
C LEU A 106 7.42 -2.63 -14.79
N ARG A 107 6.95 -3.86 -14.97
CA ARG A 107 6.52 -4.74 -13.86
C ARG A 107 7.64 -4.94 -12.84
N LYS A 108 8.87 -5.16 -13.29
CA LYS A 108 10.04 -5.31 -12.41
C LYS A 108 10.34 -4.02 -11.63
N LYS A 109 10.30 -2.85 -12.28
CA LYS A 109 10.53 -1.55 -11.64
C LYS A 109 9.44 -1.24 -10.61
N ILE A 110 8.17 -1.37 -10.99
CA ILE A 110 7.02 -1.20 -10.09
C ILE A 110 7.15 -2.12 -8.87
N THR A 111 7.41 -3.41 -9.11
CA THR A 111 7.62 -4.41 -8.05
C THR A 111 8.71 -3.97 -7.07
N ASN A 112 9.85 -3.50 -7.58
CA ASN A 112 10.97 -3.07 -6.75
C ASN A 112 10.61 -1.82 -5.93
N VAL A 113 9.90 -0.85 -6.51
CA VAL A 113 9.47 0.36 -5.81
C VAL A 113 8.50 0.02 -4.68
N ILE A 114 7.49 -0.82 -4.94
CA ILE A 114 6.52 -1.25 -3.92
C ILE A 114 7.26 -1.96 -2.78
N LYS A 115 8.09 -2.97 -3.08
CA LYS A 115 8.85 -3.71 -2.05
C LYS A 115 9.76 -2.81 -1.22
N ARG A 116 10.50 -1.89 -1.85
CA ARG A 116 11.39 -0.96 -1.14
C ARG A 116 10.61 -0.08 -0.17
N ASN A 117 9.45 0.44 -0.58
CA ASN A 117 8.64 1.30 0.27
C ASN A 117 7.99 0.52 1.42
N THR A 118 7.45 -0.68 1.18
CA THR A 118 6.87 -1.51 2.24
C THR A 118 7.92 -1.95 3.27
N ASN A 119 9.10 -2.38 2.81
CA ASN A 119 10.18 -2.76 3.73
C ASN A 119 10.68 -1.55 4.55
N LEU A 120 10.76 -0.37 3.93
CA LEU A 120 11.13 0.87 4.62
C LEU A 120 10.13 1.23 5.73
N GLU A 121 8.83 1.04 5.48
CA GLU A 121 7.77 1.24 6.48
C GLU A 121 7.88 0.23 7.64
N ASP A 122 8.10 -1.06 7.34
CA ASP A 122 8.28 -2.09 8.36
C ASP A 122 9.53 -1.84 9.23
N ASP A 123 10.63 -1.42 8.62
CA ASP A 123 11.86 -1.10 9.33
C ASP A 123 11.71 0.16 10.20
N LEU A 124 10.96 1.16 9.71
CA LEU A 124 10.62 2.35 10.49
C LEU A 124 9.75 1.99 11.69
N ASP A 125 8.69 1.18 11.52
CA ASP A 125 7.83 0.73 12.62
C ASP A 125 8.63 0.00 13.70
N LYS A 126 9.49 -0.95 13.31
CA LYS A 126 10.39 -1.65 14.24
C LYS A 126 11.33 -0.69 14.97
N GLU A 127 11.90 0.29 14.26
CA GLU A 127 12.78 1.30 14.85
C GLU A 127 12.03 2.18 15.86
N VAL A 128 10.80 2.60 15.55
CA VAL A 128 9.93 3.35 16.48
C VAL A 128 9.65 2.53 17.74
N ARG A 129 9.16 1.29 17.58
CA ARG A 129 8.85 0.40 18.71
C ARG A 129 10.07 0.15 19.59
N SER A 130 11.26 -0.02 18.99
CA SER A 130 12.51 -0.24 19.74
C SER A 130 12.91 0.95 20.63
N LYS A 131 12.44 2.17 20.30
CA LYS A 131 12.71 3.40 21.06
C LYS A 131 11.71 3.63 22.19
N ILE A 132 10.54 3.01 22.16
CA ILE A 132 9.50 3.13 23.19
C ILE A 132 9.59 1.93 24.13
N LYS A 133 10.32 2.09 25.25
CA LYS A 133 10.60 0.97 26.17
C LYS A 133 9.66 0.87 27.37
N ASN A 134 8.96 1.95 27.72
CA ASN A 134 8.27 2.10 29.02
C ASN A 134 6.76 2.38 28.88
N LEU A 135 6.18 2.12 27.71
CA LEU A 135 4.77 2.32 27.45
C LEU A 135 4.19 1.04 26.87
N SER A 136 3.02 0.65 27.35
CA SER A 136 2.31 -0.52 26.84
C SER A 136 1.65 -0.18 25.50
N GLU A 137 1.88 -1.02 24.49
CA GLU A 137 1.22 -0.90 23.18
C GLU A 137 -0.31 -0.88 23.33
N GLY A 138 -0.99 -0.07 22.52
CA GLY A 138 -2.43 0.10 22.58
C GLY A 138 -2.93 1.05 23.69
N THR A 139 -2.03 1.66 24.46
CA THR A 139 -2.39 2.77 25.36
C THR A 139 -2.33 4.11 24.64
N ALA A 140 -3.18 5.06 25.03
CA ALA A 140 -3.17 6.41 24.45
C ALA A 140 -1.79 7.09 24.54
N SER A 141 -1.06 6.86 25.65
CA SER A 141 0.30 7.38 25.82
C SER A 141 1.29 6.76 24.83
N PHE A 142 1.16 5.46 24.52
CA PHE A 142 1.99 4.81 23.51
C PHE A 142 1.71 5.37 22.12
N GLU A 143 0.44 5.55 21.74
CA GLU A 143 0.07 6.08 20.42
C GLU A 143 0.62 7.50 20.18
N ILE A 144 0.56 8.37 21.20
CA ILE A 144 1.12 9.73 21.13
C ILE A 144 2.64 9.69 20.94
N GLU A 145 3.35 8.90 21.73
CA GLU A 145 4.82 8.81 21.64
C GLU A 145 5.25 8.14 20.33
N TYR A 146 4.51 7.12 19.88
CA TYR A 146 4.70 6.46 18.59
C TYR A 146 4.62 7.47 17.45
N ALA A 147 3.57 8.28 17.38
CA ALA A 147 3.41 9.29 16.34
C ALA A 147 4.57 10.30 16.32
N LYS A 148 5.01 10.75 17.51
CA LYS A 148 6.13 11.69 17.65
C LYS A 148 7.46 11.09 17.19
N VAL A 149 7.80 9.88 17.63
CA VAL A 149 9.05 9.21 17.27
C VAL A 149 9.05 8.84 15.78
N MET A 150 7.90 8.42 15.24
CA MET A 150 7.72 8.17 13.80
C MET A 150 7.99 9.42 12.98
N ASP A 151 7.42 10.57 13.34
CA ASP A 151 7.63 11.83 12.62
C ASP A 151 9.12 12.25 12.65
N GLN A 152 9.77 12.14 13.81
CA GLN A 152 11.21 12.42 13.95
C GLN A 152 12.08 11.53 13.05
N LEU A 153 11.77 10.23 12.99
CA LEU A 153 12.50 9.29 12.14
C LEU A 153 12.29 9.55 10.66
N LYS A 154 11.05 9.86 10.23
CA LYS A 154 10.74 10.22 8.85
C LYS A 154 11.52 11.46 8.40
N ARG A 155 11.50 12.53 9.20
CA ARG A 155 12.29 13.76 8.92
C ARG A 155 13.78 13.47 8.80
N ARG A 156 14.35 12.67 9.71
CA ARG A 156 15.77 12.30 9.68
C ARG A 156 16.17 11.53 8.42
N LYS A 157 15.25 10.73 7.87
CA LYS A 157 15.49 9.94 6.64
C LYS A 157 15.05 10.66 5.36
N GLY A 158 14.60 11.92 5.44
CA GLY A 158 14.14 12.69 4.28
C GLY A 158 12.82 12.21 3.69
N LEU A 159 11.95 11.63 4.51
CA LEU A 159 10.66 11.02 4.13
C LEU A 159 9.45 11.80 4.69
N GLY A 160 9.67 13.04 5.16
CA GLY A 160 8.68 13.87 5.84
C GLY A 160 8.39 15.16 5.09
#